data_AF-A0A7S0VSJ1-F1
#
_entry.id   AF-A0A7S0VSJ1-F1
#
_cell.length_a   1.000
_cell.length_b   1.000
_cell.length_c   1.000
_cell.angle_alpha   90.00
_cell.angle_beta   90.00
_cell.angle_gamma   90.00
#
_symmetry.space_group_name_H-M   'P 1'
#
loop_
_entity.id
_entity.type
_entity.pdbx_description
1 polymer ?
#
loop_
_entity_poly.entity_id
_entity_poly.type
_entity_poly.pdbx_seq_one_letter_code
_entity_poly.pdbx_strand_id
1 'polypeptide(L)'
;MEDVTQLARGQYSVKGETWNLPENYDIKARVGSGAYGCVCKATDRGTGRVLAVKRIANVFISKTDALRILREISILRRLNHPNVISLVDVPKIPPPPPPPPTP
;
A
#
# COMPACT_ATOMS: atom_id res chain seq x y z
N MET A 1 6.69 -15.35 -14.52
CA MET A 1 7.85 -14.54 -14.09
C MET A 1 7.39 -13.77 -12.87
N GLU A 2 7.88 -14.15 -11.70
CA GLU A 2 7.35 -13.68 -10.41
C GLU A 2 7.73 -12.20 -10.18
N ASP A 3 6.78 -11.29 -10.43
CA ASP A 3 6.94 -9.85 -10.22
C ASP A 3 7.07 -9.45 -8.74
N VAL A 4 6.89 -10.40 -7.82
CA VAL A 4 6.90 -10.21 -6.37
C VAL A 4 7.86 -11.20 -5.73
N THR A 5 8.80 -10.70 -4.92
CA THR A 5 9.72 -11.51 -4.13
C THR A 5 9.62 -11.11 -2.67
N GLN A 6 9.44 -12.06 -1.76
CA GLN A 6 9.50 -11.77 -0.33
C GLN A 6 10.97 -11.67 0.11
N LEU A 7 11.35 -10.51 0.67
CA LEU A 7 12.71 -10.27 1.17
C LEU A 7 12.82 -10.65 2.65
N ALA A 8 11.81 -10.31 3.43
CA ALA A 8 11.67 -10.64 4.84
C ALA A 8 10.18 -10.65 5.23
N ARG A 9 9.87 -11.01 6.47
CA ARG A 9 8.49 -10.89 6.98
C ARG A 9 8.06 -9.42 6.94
N GLY A 10 6.95 -9.13 6.26
CA GLY A 10 6.46 -7.76 6.07
C GLY A 10 7.22 -6.93 5.01
N GLN A 11 8.24 -7.49 4.34
CA GLN A 11 9.00 -6.79 3.31
C GLN A 11 9.04 -7.55 1.98
N TYR A 12 8.64 -6.88 0.90
CA TYR A 12 8.51 -7.47 -0.44
C TYR A 12 9.16 -6.58 -1.48
N SER A 13 9.85 -7.17 -2.46
CA SER A 13 10.26 -6.48 -3.68
C SER A 13 9.18 -6.66 -4.74
N VAL A 14 8.65 -5.57 -5.27
CA VAL A 14 7.64 -5.56 -6.35
C VAL A 14 8.14 -4.64 -7.45
N LYS A 15 8.43 -5.19 -8.65
CA LYS A 15 9.05 -4.44 -9.77
C LYS A 15 10.32 -3.64 -9.37
N GLY A 16 11.12 -4.15 -8.44
CA GLY A 16 12.32 -3.48 -7.94
C GLY A 16 12.06 -2.42 -6.86
N GLU A 17 10.82 -2.20 -6.45
CA GLU A 17 10.49 -1.34 -5.30
C GLU A 17 10.26 -2.16 -4.04
N THR A 18 10.83 -1.71 -2.92
CA THR A 18 10.60 -2.32 -1.60
C THR A 18 9.29 -1.84 -0.99
N TRP A 19 8.42 -2.78 -0.68
CA TRP A 19 7.14 -2.58 -0.02
C TRP A 19 7.24 -3.08 1.42
N ASN A 20 7.02 -2.18 2.36
CA ASN A 20 6.91 -2.50 3.78
C ASN A 20 5.44 -2.53 4.18
N LEU A 21 4.97 -3.68 4.64
CA LEU A 21 3.61 -3.90 5.15
C LEU A 21 3.69 -4.44 6.58
N PRO A 22 2.63 -4.24 7.38
CA PRO A 22 2.44 -5.01 8.60
C PRO A 22 2.59 -6.52 8.36
N GLU A 23 3.21 -7.23 9.32
CA GLU A 23 3.56 -8.65 9.18
C GLU A 23 2.36 -9.60 9.00
N ASN A 24 1.15 -9.14 9.35
CA ASN A 24 -0.08 -9.89 9.13
C ASN A 24 -0.50 -9.89 7.66
N TYR A 25 0.03 -9.02 6.80
CA TYR A 25 -0.29 -9.02 5.38
C TYR A 25 0.77 -9.76 4.55
N ASP A 26 0.28 -10.62 3.66
CA ASP A 26 1.10 -11.46 2.81
C ASP A 26 0.87 -11.15 1.34
N ILE A 27 1.83 -10.52 0.66
CA ILE A 27 1.70 -10.23 -0.77
C ILE A 27 1.89 -11.53 -1.56
N LYS A 28 0.92 -11.85 -2.42
CA LYS A 28 0.91 -13.08 -3.22
C LYS A 28 1.29 -12.86 -4.67
N ALA A 29 0.71 -11.85 -5.30
CA ALA A 29 0.90 -11.63 -6.73
C ALA A 29 0.63 -10.17 -7.09
N ARG A 30 1.30 -9.70 -8.13
CA ARG A 30 0.99 -8.41 -8.75
C ARG A 30 -0.31 -8.52 -9.55
N VAL A 31 -1.18 -7.53 -9.41
CA VAL A 31 -2.49 -7.46 -10.10
C VAL A 31 -2.46 -6.42 -11.22
N GLY A 32 -1.83 -5.28 -11.01
CA GLY A 32 -1.78 -4.22 -12.02
C GLY A 32 -0.92 -3.03 -11.63
N SER A 33 -0.77 -2.08 -12.55
CA SER A 33 -0.17 -0.77 -12.31
C SER A 33 -1.02 0.32 -12.95
N GLY A 34 -0.99 1.51 -12.36
CA GLY A 34 -1.59 2.70 -12.91
C GLY A 34 -0.72 3.93 -12.66
N ALA A 35 -1.27 5.12 -12.94
CA ALA A 35 -0.56 6.39 -12.84
C ALA A 35 0.06 6.67 -11.46
N TYR A 36 -0.54 6.14 -10.40
CA TYR A 36 -0.16 6.43 -9.02
C TYR A 36 0.66 5.32 -8.35
N GLY A 37 0.90 4.20 -9.04
CA GLY A 37 1.67 3.09 -8.50
C GLY A 37 1.14 1.72 -8.90
N CYS A 38 1.34 0.73 -8.04
CA CYS A 38 1.09 -0.68 -8.34
C CYS A 38 0.12 -1.30 -7.32
N VAL A 39 -0.64 -2.29 -7.78
CA VAL A 39 -1.62 -3.03 -6.99
C VAL A 39 -1.19 -4.49 -6.93
N CYS A 40 -1.17 -5.04 -5.72
CA CYS A 40 -0.90 -6.45 -5.50
C CYS A 40 -2.05 -7.12 -4.74
N LYS A 41 -2.29 -8.39 -5.04
CA LYS A 41 -3.11 -9.29 -4.26
C LYS A 41 -2.34 -9.66 -3.01
N ALA A 42 -2.98 -9.51 -1.86
CA ALA A 42 -2.45 -9.93 -0.58
C ALA A 42 -3.45 -10.80 0.17
N THR A 43 -2.99 -11.51 1.18
CA THR A 43 -3.81 -12.23 2.15
C THR A 43 -3.54 -11.66 3.53
N ASP A 44 -4.60 -11.31 4.26
CA ASP A 44 -4.48 -11.08 5.69
C ASP A 44 -4.38 -12.43 6.40
N ARG A 45 -3.23 -12.68 7.02
CA ARG A 45 -2.92 -13.93 7.73
C ARG A 45 -3.78 -14.11 8.98
N GLY A 46 -4.29 -13.03 9.58
CA GLY A 46 -5.14 -13.11 10.77
C GLY A 46 -6.56 -13.58 10.45
N THR A 47 -7.13 -13.10 9.34
CA THR A 47 -8.52 -13.40 8.94
C THR A 47 -8.63 -14.40 7.80
N GLY A 48 -7.53 -14.71 7.11
CA GLY A 48 -7.52 -15.48 5.86
C GLY A 48 -8.08 -14.71 4.65
N ARG A 49 -8.52 -13.45 4.83
CA ARG A 49 -9.19 -12.67 3.79
C ARG A 49 -8.21 -12.27 2.69
N VAL A 50 -8.65 -12.44 1.44
CA VAL A 50 -7.94 -11.91 0.26
C VAL A 50 -8.22 -10.41 0.12
N LEU A 51 -7.16 -9.62 -0.04
CA LEU A 51 -7.17 -8.17 -0.11
C LEU A 51 -6.43 -7.68 -1.36
N ALA A 52 -6.71 -6.43 -1.74
CA ALA A 52 -5.92 -5.69 -2.73
C ALA A 52 -5.13 -4.58 -2.00
N VAL A 53 -3.82 -4.56 -2.19
CA VAL A 53 -2.92 -3.53 -1.65
C VAL A 53 -2.47 -2.64 -2.79
N LYS A 54 -2.89 -1.38 -2.77
CA LYS A 54 -2.48 -0.34 -3.72
C LYS A 54 -1.37 0.50 -3.11
N ARG A 55 -0.14 0.33 -3.58
CA ARG A 55 0.99 1.20 -3.21
C ARG A 55 0.87 2.49 -4.00
N ILE A 56 0.83 3.61 -3.28
CA ILE A 56 0.89 4.94 -3.90
C ILE A 56 2.32 5.44 -3.80
N ALA A 57 2.96 5.63 -4.95
CA ALA A 57 4.29 6.22 -5.03
C ALA A 57 4.17 7.75 -5.10
N ASN A 58 5.22 8.47 -4.70
CA ASN A 58 5.39 9.89 -5.01
C ASN A 58 4.26 10.82 -4.55
N VAL A 59 3.54 10.44 -3.48
CA VAL A 59 2.35 11.14 -2.95
C VAL A 59 2.59 12.64 -2.73
N PHE A 60 3.80 13.03 -2.34
CA PHE A 60 4.14 14.40 -1.94
C PHE A 60 4.86 15.22 -3.02
N ILE A 61 5.07 14.68 -4.22
CA ILE A 61 5.75 15.42 -5.30
C ILE A 61 4.87 16.55 -5.85
N SER A 62 3.55 16.33 -5.90
CA SER A 62 2.58 17.24 -6.50
C SER A 62 1.43 17.48 -5.53
N LYS A 63 1.18 18.75 -5.19
CA LYS A 63 0.02 19.15 -4.38
C LYS A 63 -1.30 18.67 -5.00
N THR A 64 -1.41 18.73 -6.32
CA THR A 64 -2.61 18.31 -7.05
C THR A 64 -2.86 16.81 -6.89
N ASP A 65 -1.81 15.99 -6.99
CA ASP A 65 -1.95 14.54 -6.84
C ASP A 65 -2.20 14.14 -5.39
N ALA A 66 -1.53 14.79 -4.43
CA ALA A 66 -1.81 14.62 -3.01
C ALA A 66 -3.30 14.87 -2.70
N LEU A 67 -3.87 15.97 -3.23
CA LEU A 67 -5.30 16.28 -3.05
C LEU A 67 -6.22 15.26 -3.71
N ARG A 68 -5.84 14.73 -4.89
CA ARG A 68 -6.60 13.66 -5.56
C ARG A 68 -6.62 12.38 -4.72
N ILE A 69 -5.45 11.96 -4.20
CA ILE A 69 -5.33 10.78 -3.34
C ILE A 69 -6.09 10.97 -2.03
N LEU A 70 -6.00 12.15 -1.41
CA LEU A 70 -6.76 12.48 -0.20
C LEU A 70 -8.26 12.43 -0.44
N ARG A 71 -8.73 12.90 -1.61
CA ARG A 71 -10.15 12.82 -1.99
C ARG A 71 -10.59 11.37 -2.17
N GLU A 72 -9.80 10.54 -2.84
CA GLU A 72 -10.08 9.10 -3.01
C GLU A 72 -10.23 8.41 -1.64
N ILE A 73 -9.25 8.60 -0.74
CA ILE A 73 -9.29 8.03 0.62
C ILE A 73 -10.50 8.56 1.41
N SER A 74 -10.78 9.86 1.33
CA SER A 74 -11.89 10.48 2.07
C SER A 74 -13.25 9.98 1.62
N ILE A 75 -13.42 9.74 0.32
CA ILE A 75 -14.63 9.15 -0.24
C ILE A 75 -14.76 7.70 0.21
N LEU A 76 -13.72 6.87 0.02
CA LEU A 76 -13.76 5.45 0.37
C LEU A 76 -13.99 5.21 1.87
N ARG A 77 -13.51 6.11 2.74
CA ARG A 77 -13.77 6.05 4.20
C ARG A 77 -15.24 6.25 4.58
N ARG A 78 -16.02 6.92 3.74
CA ARG A 78 -17.43 7.23 4.00
C ARG A 78 -18.40 6.28 3.31
N LEU A 79 -17.92 5.47 2.37
CA LEU A 79 -18.74 4.54 1.60
C LEU A 79 -18.76 3.17 2.26
N ASN A 80 -19.96 2.66 2.54
CA ASN A 80 -20.19 1.30 2.99
C ASN A 80 -21.39 0.72 2.23
N HIS A 81 -21.12 0.05 1.12
CA HIS A 81 -22.16 -0.48 0.24
C HIS A 81 -21.66 -1.77 -0.45
N PRO A 82 -22.49 -2.83 -0.58
CA PRO A 82 -22.05 -4.12 -1.14
C PRO A 82 -21.49 -4.04 -2.57
N ASN A 83 -21.95 -3.07 -3.36
CA ASN A 83 -21.52 -2.87 -4.75
C ASN A 83 -20.41 -1.82 -4.91
N VAL A 84 -19.82 -1.34 -3.81
CA VAL A 84 -18.73 -0.35 -3.84
C VAL A 84 -17.56 -0.89 -3.05
N ILE A 85 -16.34 -0.75 -3.59
CA ILE A 85 -15.15 -1.20 -2.90
C ILE A 85 -14.97 -0.47 -1.55
N SER A 86 -14.66 -1.22 -0.50
CA SER A 86 -14.42 -0.68 0.84
C SER A 86 -12.93 -0.54 1.11
N LEU A 87 -12.56 0.55 1.78
CA LEU A 87 -11.22 0.72 2.33
C LEU A 87 -11.09 -0.10 3.62
N VAL A 88 -10.25 -1.14 3.59
CA VAL A 88 -10.04 -2.02 4.75
C VAL A 88 -9.05 -1.43 5.74
N ASP A 89 -7.92 -0.92 5.25
CA ASP A 89 -6.84 -0.40 6.08
C ASP A 89 -6.01 0.64 5.30
N VAL A 90 -5.37 1.55 6.05
CA VAL A 90 -4.32 2.46 5.55
C VAL A 90 -3.16 2.38 6.55
N PRO A 91 -2.18 1.48 6.34
CA PRO A 91 -1.09 1.29 7.26
C PRO A 91 -0.29 2.58 7.45
N LYS A 92 -0.02 2.94 8.71
CA LYS A 92 0.90 4.03 9.02
C LYS A 92 2.32 3.54 8.70
N ILE A 93 3.00 4.24 7.80
CA ILE A 93 4.44 4.06 7.63
C ILE A 93 5.09 4.72 8.86
N PRO A 94 5.98 4.03 9.60
CA PRO A 94 6.69 4.67 10.71
C PRO A 94 7.43 5.91 10.19
N PRO A 95 7.48 7.00 10.96
CA PRO A 95 8.24 8.18 10.56
C PRO A 95 9.69 7.78 10.26
N PRO A 96 10.36 8.46 9.32
CA PRO A 96 11.79 8.25 9.13
C PRO A 96 12.50 8.44 10.47
N PRO A 97 13.58 7.68 10.75
CA PRO A 97 14.37 7.90 11.95
C PRO A 97 14.79 9.38 12.02
N PRO A 98 14.85 9.97 13.23
CA PRO A 98 15.32 11.34 13.37
C PRO A 98 16.70 11.48 12.72
N PRO A 99 17.01 12.63 12.08
CA PRO A 99 18.34 12.85 11.55
C PRO A 99 19.36 12.67 12.68
N PRO A 100 20.55 12.12 12.40
CA PRO A 100 21.61 12.04 13.40
C PRO A 100 21.89 13.45 13.95
N PRO A 101 22.24 13.58 15.24
CA PRO A 101 22.60 14.87 15.80
C PRO A 101 23.75 15.45 14.96
N THR A 102 23.55 16.66 14.43
CA THR A 102 24.65 17.43 13.81
C THR A 102 25.74 17.65 14.86
N PRO A 103 27.02 17.50 14.47
CA PRO A 103 28.15 17.72 15.38
C PRO A 103 28.18 19.15 15.93
#